data_AF-A0A9D7YK10-F1
#
_entry.id   AF-A0A9D7YK10-F1
#
_cell.length_a   1.000
_cell.length_b   1.000
_cell.length_c   1.000
_cell.angle_alpha   90.00
_cell.angle_beta   90.00
_cell.angle_gamma   90.00
#
_symmetry.space_group_name_H-M   'P 1'
#
loop_
_entity.id
_entity.type
_entity.pdbx_description
1 polymer ?
#
loop_
_entity_poly.entity_id
_entity_poly.type
_entity_poly.pdbx_seq_one_letter_code
_entity_poly.pdbx_strand_id
1 'polypeptide(L)'
;MKSLLALLYFMHLKHDNPLFTVVLTTCIAGVVIFLFFSMLDLGTRAFIEPKRAQLVTPIPQDMVNRARFSEDQLAGRALFVASCASCHAADGSGGAGLTGDFKLAESKLVASLDDAHLVEFLKQGRAANHPDNFSGFSMPPKGGNPTLTDEQLLQIAQFVRALVSGAHADAHGSHDAHGEAAPGHAAPAH
;
A
#
# COMPACT_ATOMS: atom_id res chain seq x y z
N MET A 1 48.26 7.17 4.01
CA MET A 1 49.01 8.02 4.97
C MET A 1 49.38 9.39 4.39
N LYS A 2 50.06 9.48 3.24
CA LYS A 2 50.55 10.76 2.67
C LYS A 2 49.42 11.71 2.20
N SER A 3 48.37 11.17 1.58
CA SER A 3 47.21 11.97 1.15
C SER A 3 46.34 12.48 2.31
N LEU A 4 46.31 11.77 3.45
CA LEU A 4 45.65 12.24 4.67
C LEU A 4 46.41 13.42 5.28
N LEU A 5 47.75 13.36 5.26
CA LEU A 5 48.60 14.44 5.72
C LEU A 5 48.46 15.69 4.83
N ALA A 6 48.28 15.51 3.51
CA ALA A 6 48.08 16.61 2.57
C ALA A 6 46.69 17.26 2.70
N LEU A 7 45.64 16.47 2.95
CA LEU A 7 44.29 16.99 3.24
C LEU A 7 44.26 17.79 4.55
N LEU A 8 44.89 17.27 5.61
CA LEU A 8 45.03 17.97 6.89
C LEU A 8 45.88 19.25 6.78
N TYR A 9 46.82 19.29 5.83
CA TYR A 9 47.65 20.47 5.54
C TYR A 9 46.89 21.53 4.74
N PHE A 10 46.13 21.14 3.70
CA PHE A 10 45.33 22.07 2.88
C PHE A 10 44.10 22.61 3.62
N MET A 11 43.59 21.90 4.63
CA MET A 11 42.57 22.41 5.57
C MET A 11 43.12 23.33 6.66
N HIS A 12 44.33 23.88 6.52
CA HIS A 12 44.87 24.96 7.36
C HIS A 12 44.78 24.74 8.90
N LEU A 13 44.73 23.48 9.36
CA LEU A 13 44.60 23.13 10.78
C LEU A 13 45.93 23.23 11.55
N LYS A 14 47.02 23.64 10.88
CA LYS A 14 48.37 23.60 11.46
C LYS A 14 48.78 24.88 12.19
N HIS A 15 48.07 25.98 12.01
CA HIS A 15 48.21 27.19 12.84
C HIS A 15 47.03 28.11 12.57
N ASP A 16 46.15 28.29 13.57
CA ASP A 16 45.63 29.57 14.03
C ASP A 16 44.38 29.36 14.93
N ASN A 17 44.50 29.76 16.19
CA ASN A 17 43.56 29.71 17.31
C ASN A 17 43.19 28.32 17.90
N PRO A 18 43.65 27.99 19.13
CA PRO A 18 43.22 26.79 19.86
C PRO A 18 41.69 26.74 20.06
N LEU A 19 41.02 27.89 19.94
CA LEU A 19 39.57 28.02 19.90
C LEU A 19 38.92 27.16 18.81
N PHE A 20 39.44 27.18 17.57
CA PHE A 20 38.79 26.44 16.47
C PHE A 20 38.93 24.93 16.63
N THR A 21 40.07 24.46 17.15
CA THR A 21 40.25 23.04 17.49
C THR A 21 39.28 22.60 18.59
N VAL A 22 39.10 23.41 19.64
CA VAL A 22 38.15 23.12 20.73
C VAL A 22 36.70 23.12 20.23
N VAL A 23 36.33 24.07 19.37
CA VAL A 23 34.98 24.12 18.78
C VAL A 23 34.72 22.89 17.92
N LEU A 24 35.67 22.52 17.05
CA LEU A 24 35.49 21.36 16.15
C LEU A 24 35.40 20.05 16.93
N THR A 25 36.25 19.83 17.93
CA THR A 25 36.21 18.60 18.74
C THR A 25 34.93 18.51 19.58
N THR A 26 34.45 19.65 20.10
CA THR A 26 33.18 19.70 20.84
C THR A 26 31.99 19.40 19.93
N CYS A 27 31.96 19.95 18.71
CA CYS A 27 30.91 19.64 17.72
C CYS A 27 30.90 18.15 17.33
N ILE A 28 32.06 17.57 17.06
CA ILE A 28 32.16 16.14 16.72
C ILE A 28 31.69 15.27 17.89
N ALA A 29 32.11 15.59 19.12
CA ALA A 29 31.64 14.88 20.32
C ALA A 29 30.12 14.97 20.48
N GLY A 30 29.53 16.15 20.25
CA GLY A 30 28.08 16.35 20.30
C GLY A 30 27.32 15.48 19.29
N VAL A 31 27.80 15.39 18.05
CA VAL A 31 27.20 14.53 17.01
C VAL A 31 27.31 13.05 17.40
N VAL A 32 28.47 12.61 17.88
CA VAL A 32 28.67 11.21 18.31
C VAL A 32 27.74 10.86 19.48
N ILE A 33 27.63 11.75 20.46
CA ILE A 33 26.74 11.58 21.61
C ILE A 33 25.27 11.53 21.14
N PHE A 34 24.86 12.45 20.27
CA PHE A 34 23.50 12.48 19.73
C PHE A 34 23.15 11.19 18.97
N LEU A 35 24.07 10.69 18.12
CA LEU A 35 23.87 9.45 17.38
C LEU A 35 23.82 8.24 18.32
N PHE A 36 24.66 8.21 19.34
CA PHE A 36 24.64 7.15 20.36
C PHE A 36 23.32 7.13 21.12
N PHE A 37 22.84 8.29 21.61
CA PHE A 37 21.55 8.39 22.29
C PHE A 37 20.38 8.07 21.35
N SER A 38 20.44 8.47 20.09
CA SER A 38 19.42 8.13 19.10
C SER A 38 19.37 6.62 18.82
N MET A 39 20.52 5.96 18.77
CA MET A 39 20.58 4.50 18.57
C MET A 39 20.08 3.74 19.80
N LEU A 40 20.40 4.21 21.01
CA LEU A 40 19.85 3.66 22.25
C LEU A 40 18.34 3.88 22.34
N ASP A 41 17.83 5.06 21.99
CA ASP A 41 16.40 5.34 21.95
C ASP A 41 15.69 4.39 20.99
N LEU A 42 16.19 4.29 19.75
CA LEU A 42 15.61 3.41 18.74
C LEU A 42 15.66 1.93 19.15
N GLY A 43 16.76 1.49 19.76
CA GLY A 43 16.95 0.11 20.23
C GLY A 43 16.12 -0.24 21.47
N THR A 44 15.83 0.72 22.35
CA THR A 44 15.07 0.49 23.59
C THR A 44 13.57 0.72 23.44
N ARG A 45 13.13 1.45 22.40
CA ARG A 45 11.72 1.77 22.13
C ARG A 45 10.81 0.54 22.07
N ALA A 46 11.30 -0.56 21.49
CA ALA A 46 10.56 -1.81 21.40
C ALA A 46 10.33 -2.49 22.76
N PHE A 47 11.18 -2.22 23.75
CA PHE A 47 11.08 -2.81 25.09
C PHE A 47 10.23 -1.95 26.04
N ILE A 48 10.23 -0.62 25.88
CA ILE A 48 9.53 0.31 26.79
C ILE A 48 8.03 0.43 26.44
N GLU A 49 7.65 0.37 25.15
CA GLU A 49 6.24 0.45 24.72
C GLU A 49 5.75 -0.81 23.96
N PRO A 50 5.69 -1.99 24.58
CA PRO A 50 5.21 -3.22 23.91
C PRO A 50 3.76 -3.10 23.41
N LYS A 51 2.92 -2.31 24.10
CA LYS A 51 1.53 -2.07 23.68
C LYS A 51 1.41 -1.24 22.39
N ARG A 52 2.38 -0.38 22.09
CA ARG A 52 2.39 0.41 20.85
C ARG A 52 2.98 -0.38 19.68
N ALA A 53 3.89 -1.31 19.95
CA ALA A 53 4.35 -2.29 18.97
C ALA A 53 3.20 -3.20 18.48
N GLN A 54 2.27 -3.58 19.38
CA GLN A 54 1.07 -4.36 19.02
C GLN A 54 0.10 -3.59 18.10
N LEU A 55 -0.06 -2.28 18.32
CA LEU A 55 -0.94 -1.42 17.48
C LEU A 55 -0.39 -1.20 16.07
N VAL A 56 0.89 -1.50 15.84
CA VAL A 56 1.56 -1.39 14.53
C VAL A 56 1.62 -2.73 13.80
N THR A 57 1.29 -3.86 14.43
CA THR A 57 1.12 -5.11 13.68
C THR A 57 -0.11 -4.98 12.80
N PRO A 58 0.02 -5.05 11.46
CA PRO A 58 -1.14 -5.07 10.59
C PRO A 58 -2.02 -6.25 10.99
N ILE A 59 -3.33 -6.04 11.11
CA ILE A 59 -4.27 -7.15 11.26
C ILE A 59 -3.95 -8.17 10.15
N PRO A 60 -3.73 -9.45 10.50
CA PRO A 60 -3.52 -10.50 9.51
C PRO A 60 -4.57 -10.40 8.41
N GLN A 61 -4.11 -10.20 7.16
CA GLN A 61 -4.98 -9.89 6.03
C GLN A 61 -5.96 -11.03 5.73
N ASP A 62 -5.65 -12.26 6.13
CA ASP A 62 -6.58 -13.39 6.08
C ASP A 62 -7.80 -13.18 6.99
N MET A 63 -7.64 -12.57 8.17
CA MET A 63 -8.76 -12.23 9.04
C MET A 63 -9.63 -11.11 8.46
N VAL A 64 -9.01 -10.08 7.88
CA VAL A 64 -9.73 -8.99 7.20
C VAL A 64 -10.52 -9.56 6.01
N ASN A 65 -9.89 -10.41 5.20
CA ASN A 65 -10.54 -11.02 4.04
C ASN A 65 -11.69 -11.95 4.46
N ARG A 66 -11.51 -12.80 5.49
CA ARG A 66 -12.60 -13.65 6.00
C ARG A 66 -13.76 -12.88 6.62
N ALA A 67 -13.52 -11.68 7.13
CA ALA A 67 -14.59 -10.81 7.62
C ALA A 67 -15.35 -10.11 6.48
N ARG A 68 -14.69 -9.87 5.34
CA ARG A 68 -15.23 -9.10 4.21
C ARG A 68 -15.84 -9.95 3.10
N PHE A 69 -15.39 -11.19 2.94
CA PHE A 69 -15.75 -12.06 1.82
C PHE A 69 -16.25 -13.42 2.31
N SER A 70 -17.23 -13.97 1.60
CA SER A 70 -17.66 -15.37 1.74
C SER A 70 -16.57 -16.35 1.27
N GLU A 71 -16.68 -17.62 1.65
CA GLU A 71 -15.74 -18.67 1.23
C GLU A 71 -15.62 -18.77 -0.30
N ASP A 72 -16.72 -18.67 -1.04
CA ASP A 72 -16.70 -18.69 -2.52
C ASP A 72 -15.96 -17.47 -3.10
N GLN A 73 -16.13 -16.30 -2.50
CA GLN A 73 -15.39 -15.09 -2.89
C GLN A 73 -13.91 -15.18 -2.53
N LEU A 74 -13.54 -15.88 -1.44
CA LEU A 74 -12.13 -16.12 -1.09
C LEU A 74 -11.47 -17.11 -2.05
N ALA A 75 -12.19 -18.16 -2.47
CA ALA A 75 -11.74 -19.06 -3.53
C ALA A 75 -11.57 -18.29 -4.86
N GLY A 76 -12.56 -17.46 -5.21
CA GLY A 76 -12.51 -16.56 -6.35
C GLY A 76 -11.34 -15.59 -6.31
N ARG A 77 -11.03 -15.02 -5.14
CA ARG A 77 -9.87 -14.15 -4.91
C ARG A 77 -8.57 -14.84 -5.24
N ALA A 78 -8.37 -16.09 -4.79
CA ALA A 78 -7.14 -16.82 -5.06
C ALA A 78 -6.93 -17.03 -6.57
N LEU A 79 -8.00 -17.36 -7.29
CA LEU A 79 -7.99 -17.53 -8.75
C LEU A 79 -7.77 -16.21 -9.49
N PHE A 80 -8.41 -15.13 -9.03
CA PHE A 80 -8.25 -13.78 -9.57
C PHE A 80 -6.81 -13.27 -9.39
N VAL A 81 -6.22 -13.45 -8.20
CA VAL A 81 -4.82 -13.07 -7.97
C VAL A 81 -3.88 -13.83 -8.89
N ALA A 82 -4.15 -15.11 -9.14
CA ALA A 82 -3.33 -15.93 -10.02
C ALA A 82 -3.44 -15.56 -11.51
N SER A 83 -4.63 -15.13 -11.98
CA SER A 83 -4.91 -15.02 -13.42
C SER A 83 -5.22 -13.60 -13.92
N CYS A 84 -5.56 -12.66 -13.02
CA CYS A 84 -6.14 -11.36 -13.41
C CYS A 84 -5.38 -10.16 -12.79
N ALA A 85 -4.76 -10.35 -11.63
CA ALA A 85 -4.14 -9.26 -10.85
C ALA A 85 -2.91 -8.62 -11.54
N SER A 86 -2.29 -9.27 -12.52
CA SER A 86 -1.18 -8.68 -13.29
C SER A 86 -1.59 -7.41 -14.04
N CYS A 87 -2.87 -7.31 -14.43
CA CYS A 87 -3.43 -6.15 -15.13
C CYS A 87 -4.39 -5.35 -14.25
N HIS A 88 -5.19 -6.04 -13.43
CA HIS A 88 -6.24 -5.42 -12.61
C HIS A 88 -5.81 -5.09 -11.17
N ALA A 89 -4.57 -5.43 -10.78
CA ALA A 89 -4.10 -5.44 -9.38
C ALA A 89 -4.91 -6.39 -8.49
N ALA A 90 -4.34 -6.79 -7.34
CA ALA A 90 -4.97 -7.77 -6.46
C ALA A 90 -6.26 -7.24 -5.78
N ASP A 91 -6.39 -5.91 -5.69
CA ASP A 91 -7.52 -5.18 -5.13
C ASP A 91 -8.48 -4.65 -6.21
N GLY A 92 -8.22 -4.90 -7.50
CA GLY A 92 -9.03 -4.39 -8.60
C GLY A 92 -8.78 -2.91 -8.94
N SER A 93 -7.76 -2.27 -8.36
CA SER A 93 -7.43 -0.86 -8.57
C SER A 93 -6.80 -0.55 -9.93
N GLY A 94 -6.48 -1.58 -10.72
CA GLY A 94 -5.77 -1.46 -11.99
C GLY A 94 -4.26 -1.20 -11.82
N GLY A 95 -3.48 -1.57 -12.84
CA GLY A 95 -2.05 -1.24 -12.87
C GLY A 95 -1.78 0.27 -12.89
N ALA A 96 -0.58 0.68 -12.43
CA ALA A 96 -0.19 2.09 -12.38
C ALA A 96 -0.28 2.75 -13.77
N GLY A 97 -1.08 3.82 -13.87
CA GLY A 97 -1.32 4.55 -15.13
C GLY A 97 -2.46 3.98 -16.00
N LEU A 98 -3.12 2.90 -15.58
CA LEU A 98 -4.29 2.36 -16.26
C LEU A 98 -5.58 2.99 -15.71
N THR A 99 -6.52 3.29 -16.58
CA THR A 99 -7.81 3.95 -16.26
C THR A 99 -8.98 3.18 -16.87
N GLY A 100 -10.21 3.50 -16.46
CA GLY A 100 -11.42 2.85 -16.99
C GLY A 100 -11.52 1.39 -16.56
N ASP A 101 -11.80 0.48 -17.50
CA ASP A 101 -12.14 -0.92 -17.21
C ASP A 101 -11.00 -1.75 -16.58
N PHE A 102 -9.76 -1.23 -16.57
CA PHE A 102 -8.68 -1.81 -15.76
C PHE A 102 -8.92 -1.66 -14.27
N LYS A 103 -9.59 -0.56 -13.87
CA LYS A 103 -10.04 -0.31 -12.53
C LYS A 103 -11.46 -0.87 -12.40
N LEU A 104 -11.58 -2.02 -11.74
CA LEU A 104 -12.84 -2.74 -11.69
C LEU A 104 -13.95 -1.91 -11.02
N ALA A 105 -13.60 -1.05 -10.06
CA ALA A 105 -14.53 -0.13 -9.40
C ALA A 105 -15.11 0.96 -10.33
N GLU A 106 -14.39 1.32 -11.40
CA GLU A 106 -14.83 2.32 -12.39
C GLU A 106 -15.48 1.66 -13.63
N SER A 107 -15.44 0.32 -13.72
CA SER A 107 -15.92 -0.40 -14.89
C SER A 107 -17.45 -0.43 -14.95
N LYS A 108 -18.00 0.20 -15.99
CA LYS A 108 -19.44 0.11 -16.30
C LYS A 108 -19.86 -1.31 -16.65
N LEU A 109 -18.98 -2.09 -17.26
CA LEU A 109 -19.26 -3.48 -17.64
C LEU A 109 -19.50 -4.34 -16.40
N VAL A 110 -18.61 -4.24 -15.40
CA VAL A 110 -18.81 -4.96 -14.15
C VAL A 110 -20.08 -4.47 -13.48
N ALA A 111 -20.30 -3.14 -13.41
CA ALA A 111 -21.50 -2.58 -12.78
C ALA A 111 -22.82 -3.01 -13.44
N SER A 112 -22.87 -3.23 -14.76
CA SER A 112 -24.10 -3.46 -15.51
C SER A 112 -24.46 -4.94 -15.75
N LEU A 113 -23.47 -5.84 -15.79
CA LEU A 113 -23.70 -7.26 -16.02
C LEU A 113 -24.09 -7.98 -14.73
N ASP A 114 -24.89 -9.04 -14.82
CA ASP A 114 -25.00 -10.03 -13.75
C ASP A 114 -23.81 -10.99 -13.77
N ASP A 115 -23.70 -11.87 -12.77
CA ASP A 115 -22.56 -12.78 -12.63
C ASP A 115 -22.47 -13.79 -13.79
N ALA A 116 -23.61 -14.24 -14.34
CA ALA A 116 -23.64 -15.20 -15.44
C ALA A 116 -23.13 -14.57 -16.75
N HIS A 117 -23.59 -13.36 -17.07
CA HIS A 117 -23.11 -12.62 -18.22
C HIS A 117 -21.67 -12.17 -18.04
N LEU A 118 -21.23 -11.90 -16.80
CA LEU A 118 -19.83 -11.62 -16.50
C LEU A 118 -18.96 -12.86 -16.76
N VAL A 119 -19.42 -14.07 -16.40
CA VAL A 119 -18.72 -15.32 -16.74
C VAL A 119 -18.58 -15.49 -18.25
N GLU A 120 -19.64 -15.25 -19.03
CA GLU A 120 -19.56 -15.34 -20.49
C GLU A 120 -18.60 -14.29 -21.08
N PHE A 121 -18.59 -13.08 -20.53
CA PHE A 121 -17.58 -12.09 -20.87
C PHE A 121 -16.17 -12.57 -20.54
N LEU A 122 -15.94 -13.14 -19.36
CA LEU A 122 -14.64 -13.68 -18.97
C LEU A 122 -14.20 -14.83 -19.88
N LYS A 123 -15.13 -15.68 -20.34
CA LYS A 123 -14.83 -16.78 -21.27
C LYS A 123 -14.34 -16.28 -22.62
N GLN A 124 -14.86 -15.16 -23.11
CA GLN A 124 -14.51 -14.59 -24.41
C GLN A 124 -13.36 -13.59 -24.33
N GLY A 125 -13.25 -12.85 -23.22
CA GLY A 125 -12.39 -11.68 -23.12
C GLY A 125 -12.85 -10.53 -24.03
N ARG A 126 -11.96 -9.57 -24.27
CA ARG A 126 -12.18 -8.44 -25.18
C ARG A 126 -10.91 -8.17 -25.97
N ALA A 127 -11.00 -8.32 -27.29
CA ALA A 127 -9.88 -8.06 -28.19
C ALA A 127 -9.49 -6.57 -28.20
N ALA A 128 -8.22 -6.28 -28.52
CA ALA A 128 -7.70 -4.91 -28.62
C ALA A 128 -8.45 -4.03 -29.63
N ASN A 129 -8.98 -4.64 -30.69
CA ASN A 129 -9.71 -3.97 -31.78
C ASN A 129 -11.24 -4.01 -31.61
N HIS A 130 -11.76 -4.49 -30.47
CA HIS A 130 -13.19 -4.50 -30.22
C HIS A 130 -13.72 -3.04 -30.14
N PRO A 131 -14.88 -2.71 -30.74
CA PRO A 131 -15.40 -1.33 -30.76
C PRO A 131 -15.57 -0.72 -29.36
N ASP A 132 -15.93 -1.55 -28.38
CA ASP A 132 -16.06 -1.12 -26.98
C ASP A 132 -14.74 -1.16 -26.19
N ASN A 133 -13.59 -1.42 -26.82
CA ASN A 133 -12.30 -1.41 -26.16
C ASN A 133 -11.62 -0.04 -26.31
N PHE A 134 -11.76 0.80 -25.29
CA PHE A 134 -11.15 2.14 -25.27
C PHE A 134 -9.68 2.13 -24.85
N SER A 135 -9.18 1.01 -24.31
CA SER A 135 -7.84 0.93 -23.76
C SER A 135 -6.76 0.54 -24.76
N GLY A 136 -7.15 -0.09 -25.88
CA GLY A 136 -6.22 -0.66 -26.87
C GLY A 136 -5.50 -1.94 -26.40
N PHE A 137 -5.67 -2.36 -25.15
CA PHE A 137 -5.13 -3.61 -24.64
C PHE A 137 -6.13 -4.75 -24.79
N SER A 138 -5.66 -5.93 -25.20
CA SER A 138 -6.52 -7.11 -25.26
C SER A 138 -6.67 -7.72 -23.87
N MET A 139 -7.91 -7.93 -23.41
CA MET A 139 -8.21 -8.83 -22.30
C MET A 139 -8.40 -10.23 -22.88
N PRO A 140 -7.47 -11.17 -22.68
CA PRO A 140 -7.58 -12.51 -23.25
C PRO A 140 -8.72 -13.33 -22.62
N PRO A 141 -9.27 -14.32 -23.35
CA PRO A 141 -10.16 -15.33 -22.80
C PRO A 141 -9.65 -15.88 -21.47
N LYS A 142 -10.51 -15.90 -20.45
CA LYS A 142 -10.23 -16.42 -19.10
C LYS A 142 -8.98 -15.80 -18.46
N GLY A 143 -8.64 -14.55 -18.77
CA GLY A 143 -7.42 -13.90 -18.29
C GLY A 143 -6.14 -14.55 -18.80
N GLY A 144 -6.20 -15.32 -19.89
CA GLY A 144 -5.09 -16.08 -20.43
C GLY A 144 -4.89 -17.43 -19.75
N ASN A 145 -5.79 -17.83 -18.84
CA ASN A 145 -5.75 -19.13 -18.19
C ASN A 145 -6.86 -20.06 -18.74
N PRO A 146 -6.56 -20.91 -19.74
CA PRO A 146 -7.55 -21.79 -20.35
C PRO A 146 -8.04 -22.90 -19.41
N THR A 147 -7.36 -23.14 -18.29
CA THR A 147 -7.70 -24.21 -17.34
C THR A 147 -8.85 -23.85 -16.42
N LEU A 148 -9.24 -22.57 -16.35
CA LEU A 148 -10.35 -22.13 -15.50
C LEU A 148 -11.67 -22.75 -15.95
N THR A 149 -12.36 -23.39 -15.03
CA THR A 149 -13.71 -23.96 -15.21
C THR A 149 -14.79 -22.88 -15.08
N ASP A 150 -16.01 -23.17 -15.52
CA ASP A 150 -17.11 -22.21 -15.45
C ASP A 150 -17.49 -21.88 -13.98
N GLU A 151 -17.44 -22.87 -13.08
CA GLU A 151 -17.56 -22.64 -11.63
C GLU A 151 -16.47 -21.71 -11.08
N GLN A 152 -15.21 -21.91 -11.49
CA GLN A 152 -14.10 -21.05 -11.07
C GLN A 152 -14.25 -19.62 -11.61
N LEU A 153 -14.76 -19.46 -12.84
CA LEU A 153 -15.07 -18.15 -13.40
C LEU A 153 -16.21 -17.47 -12.65
N LEU A 154 -17.22 -18.23 -12.20
CA LEU A 154 -18.29 -17.71 -11.37
C LEU A 154 -17.77 -17.21 -10.01
N GLN A 155 -16.89 -17.97 -9.35
CA GLN A 155 -16.24 -17.54 -8.11
C GLN A 155 -15.44 -16.25 -8.31
N ILE A 156 -14.72 -16.13 -9.43
CA ILE A 156 -14.01 -14.89 -9.80
C ILE A 156 -14.99 -13.73 -10.00
N ALA A 157 -16.08 -13.95 -10.73
CA ALA A 157 -17.11 -12.93 -10.97
C ALA A 157 -17.72 -12.41 -9.67
N GLN A 158 -18.06 -13.30 -8.73
CA GLN A 158 -18.58 -12.97 -7.41
C GLN A 158 -17.57 -12.19 -6.56
N PHE A 159 -16.28 -12.55 -6.63
CA PHE A 159 -15.22 -11.81 -5.94
C PHE A 159 -15.06 -10.39 -6.53
N VAL A 160 -15.04 -10.26 -7.86
CA VAL A 160 -14.95 -8.96 -8.54
C VAL A 160 -16.14 -8.07 -8.16
N ARG A 161 -17.36 -8.62 -8.11
CA ARG A 161 -18.55 -7.91 -7.62
C ARG A 161 -18.38 -7.39 -6.19
N ALA A 162 -17.82 -8.22 -5.31
CA ALA A 162 -17.57 -7.86 -3.92
C ALA A 162 -16.51 -6.76 -3.79
N LEU A 163 -15.47 -6.78 -4.64
CA LEU A 163 -14.47 -5.71 -4.70
C LEU A 163 -15.11 -4.38 -5.06
N VAL A 164 -15.93 -4.33 -6.12
CA VAL A 164 -16.60 -3.11 -6.57
C VAL A 164 -17.55 -2.58 -5.48
N SER A 165 -18.36 -3.47 -4.90
CA SER A 165 -19.32 -3.11 -3.85
C SER A 165 -18.64 -2.53 -2.61
N GLY A 166 -17.50 -3.13 -2.21
CA GLY A 166 -16.70 -2.64 -1.09
C GLY A 166 -15.96 -1.33 -1.40
N ALA A 167 -15.46 -1.14 -2.62
CA ALA A 167 -14.83 0.11 -3.04
C ALA A 167 -15.80 1.30 -2.98
N HIS A 168 -17.09 1.10 -3.28
CA HIS A 168 -18.13 2.11 -3.10
C HIS A 168 -18.40 2.44 -1.63
N ALA A 169 -18.35 1.46 -0.73
CA ALA A 169 -18.51 1.68 0.71
C ALA A 169 -17.32 2.44 1.32
N ASP A 170 -16.10 2.10 0.91
CA ASP A 170 -14.87 2.74 1.39
C ASP A 170 -14.72 4.18 0.87
N ALA A 171 -15.20 4.48 -0.34
CA ALA A 171 -15.21 5.83 -0.90
C ALA A 171 -16.14 6.80 -0.13
N HIS A 172 -17.28 6.32 0.38
CA HIS A 172 -18.21 7.12 1.16
C HIS A 172 -17.81 7.32 2.63
N GLY A 173 -16.91 6.49 3.18
CA GLY A 173 -16.45 6.57 4.58
C GLY A 173 -15.26 7.51 4.84
N SER A 174 -14.70 8.14 3.80
CA SER A 174 -13.48 8.96 3.92
C SER A 174 -13.73 10.45 4.23
N HIS A 175 -14.99 10.89 4.39
CA HIS A 175 -15.32 12.29 4.69
C HIS A 175 -15.54 12.64 6.18
N ASP A 176 -15.58 11.67 7.09
CA ASP A 176 -15.95 11.93 8.50
C ASP A 176 -14.79 11.80 9.52
N ALA A 177 -13.54 11.77 9.07
CA ALA A 177 -12.37 11.60 9.95
C ALA A 177 -11.68 12.92 10.40
N HIS A 178 -12.43 14.01 10.53
CA HIS A 178 -11.97 15.24 11.19
C HIS A 178 -12.96 15.69 12.28
N GLY A 179 -13.18 14.82 13.26
CA GLY A 179 -13.83 15.16 14.53
C GLY A 179 -12.80 15.15 15.66
N GLU A 180 -12.02 16.23 15.78
CA GLU A 180 -11.13 16.47 16.92
C GLU A 180 -12.00 16.70 18.18
N ALA A 181 -12.30 15.63 18.91
CA ALA A 181 -12.85 15.70 20.26
C ALA A 181 -11.70 15.56 21.27
N ALA A 182 -11.19 16.69 21.75
CA ALA A 182 -10.35 16.74 22.94
C ALA A 182 -11.14 17.31 24.14
N PRO A 183 -10.97 16.74 25.35
CA PRO A 183 -11.87 16.94 26.48
C PRO A 183 -11.54 18.18 27.31
N GLY A 184 -12.58 18.74 27.94
CA GLY A 184 -12.49 19.87 28.84
C GLY A 184 -11.59 19.63 30.05
N HIS A 185 -10.81 20.64 30.39
CA HIS A 185 -10.18 20.80 31.69
C HIS A 185 -10.88 21.94 32.43
N ALA A 186 -11.35 21.64 33.63
CA ALA A 186 -11.97 22.59 34.54
C ALA A 186 -10.92 23.36 35.36
N ALA A 187 -11.31 24.59 35.71
CA ALA A 187 -10.85 25.46 36.81
C ALA A 187 -9.44 26.11 36.68
N PRO A 188 -9.19 27.31 37.28
CA PRO A 188 -9.84 27.84 38.50
C PRO A 188 -10.21 29.34 38.52
N ALA A 189 -11.03 29.74 39.52
CA ALA A 189 -10.79 30.82 40.50
C ALA A 189 -12.11 31.37 41.09
N HIS A 190 -12.32 31.19 42.41
CA HIS A 190 -12.39 32.24 43.44
C HIS A 190 -12.71 31.64 44.81
#